data_AF-A0A955NSS8-F1
#
_entry.id   AF-A0A955NSS8-F1
#
_cell.length_a   1.000
_cell.length_b   1.000
_cell.length_c   1.000
_cell.angle_alpha   90.00
_cell.angle_beta   90.00
_cell.angle_gamma   90.00
#
_symmetry.space_group_name_H-M   'P 1'
#
loop_
_entity.id
_entity.type
_entity.pdbx_description
1 polymer ?
#
loop_
_entity_poly.entity_id
_entity_poly.type
_entity_poly.pdbx_seq_one_letter_code
_entity_poly.pdbx_strand_id
1 'polypeptide(L)'
;MNENESQASKDEKGPTPKGKSHSRWTNWGLFLASCFISLCILEAGMRLILPSLDSHEMYLPDPELGNVLRPGFEGQAQGVEVSINSHGLRSPEVSLEKPEGTFRILVLGDSWTYGVCIPQDQT
;
A
#
# COMPACT_ATOMS: atom_id res chain seq x y z
N MET A 1 -51.39 73.15 -42.36
CA MET A 1 -50.14 72.87 -43.08
C MET A 1 -49.03 72.84 -42.05
N ASN A 2 -48.39 71.75 -41.62
CA ASN A 2 -48.43 70.28 -41.77
C ASN A 2 -47.68 69.77 -40.51
N GLU A 3 -48.20 68.82 -39.73
CA GLU A 3 -47.96 67.36 -39.79
C GLU A 3 -46.51 66.88 -39.51
N ASN A 4 -46.42 65.92 -38.56
CA ASN A 4 -45.50 64.76 -38.53
C ASN A 4 -43.99 65.05 -38.23
N GLU A 5 -43.17 64.29 -37.49
CA GLU A 5 -43.04 62.93 -36.94
C GLU A 5 -42.13 63.07 -35.68
N SER A 6 -41.98 62.17 -34.72
CA SER A 6 -41.65 60.74 -34.84
C SER A 6 -41.64 60.13 -33.43
N GLN A 7 -42.35 59.02 -33.27
CA GLN A 7 -42.20 58.09 -32.16
C GLN A 7 -41.02 57.13 -32.44
N ALA A 8 -40.51 56.52 -31.37
CA ALA A 8 -39.98 55.14 -31.28
C ALA A 8 -38.46 54.94 -31.12
N SER A 9 -38.11 54.30 -30.00
CA SER A 9 -37.15 53.18 -29.84
C SER A 9 -36.66 53.17 -28.37
N LYS A 10 -37.42 52.67 -27.38
CA LYS A 10 -37.51 51.28 -26.87
C LYS A 10 -36.22 50.44 -26.93
N ASP A 11 -35.62 50.28 -25.76
CA ASP A 11 -35.15 49.02 -25.15
C ASP A 11 -34.54 47.92 -26.06
N GLU A 12 -33.21 47.78 -26.04
CA GLU A 12 -32.54 46.48 -26.18
C GLU A 12 -31.25 46.42 -25.35
N LYS A 13 -31.35 46.06 -24.06
CA LYS A 13 -30.24 45.39 -23.37
C LYS A 13 -30.45 43.89 -23.54
N GLY A 14 -29.71 43.29 -24.47
CA GLY A 14 -29.72 41.84 -24.70
C GLY A 14 -29.39 41.05 -23.42
N PRO A 15 -29.90 39.81 -23.28
CA PRO A 15 -29.69 39.02 -22.08
C PRO A 15 -28.20 38.69 -21.90
N THR A 16 -27.64 39.07 -20.75
CA THR A 16 -26.28 38.68 -20.37
C THR A 16 -26.24 37.16 -20.12
N PRO A 17 -25.21 36.44 -20.61
CA PRO A 17 -25.09 35.01 -20.37
C PRO A 17 -24.87 34.78 -18.86
N LYS A 18 -25.84 34.13 -18.20
CA LYS A 18 -25.71 33.72 -16.80
C LYS A 18 -24.61 32.64 -16.71
N GLY A 19 -23.42 33.03 -16.27
CA GLY A 19 -22.35 32.10 -15.93
C GLY A 19 -22.83 31.12 -14.87
N LYS A 20 -22.57 29.81 -15.07
CA LYS A 20 -22.97 28.76 -14.12
C LYS A 20 -22.29 29.04 -12.77
N SER A 21 -23.09 29.36 -11.75
CA SER A 21 -22.58 29.50 -10.38
C SER A 21 -22.17 28.11 -9.88
N HIS A 22 -20.87 27.85 -9.81
CA HIS A 22 -20.37 26.62 -9.22
C HIS A 22 -20.62 26.66 -7.71
N SER A 23 -21.46 25.75 -7.24
CA SER A 23 -21.73 25.57 -5.81
C SER A 23 -20.44 25.15 -5.11
N ARG A 24 -20.17 25.66 -3.91
CA ARG A 24 -18.98 25.27 -3.11
C ARG A 24 -18.92 23.75 -2.89
N TRP A 25 -20.08 23.10 -2.89
CA TRP A 25 -20.23 21.65 -2.82
C TRP A 25 -19.67 20.90 -4.03
N THR A 26 -19.75 21.49 -5.23
CA THR A 26 -19.14 20.93 -6.44
C THR A 26 -17.61 20.91 -6.32
N ASN A 27 -17.01 21.97 -5.76
CA ASN A 27 -15.57 22.03 -5.56
C ASN A 27 -15.09 21.04 -4.49
N TRP A 28 -15.85 20.87 -3.40
CA TRP A 28 -15.56 19.83 -2.39
C TRP A 28 -15.70 18.42 -2.96
N GLY A 29 -16.73 18.16 -3.76
CA GLY A 29 -16.89 16.88 -4.45
C GLY A 29 -15.72 16.59 -5.38
N LEU A 30 -15.28 17.58 -6.17
CA LEU A 30 -14.12 17.45 -7.05
C LEU A 30 -12.82 17.20 -6.26
N PHE A 31 -12.62 17.94 -5.17
CA PHE A 31 -11.48 17.75 -4.28
C PHE A 31 -11.43 16.34 -3.71
N LEU A 32 -12.52 15.86 -3.10
CA LEU A 32 -12.58 14.52 -2.51
C LEU A 32 -12.39 13.42 -3.56
N ALA A 33 -13.01 13.56 -4.73
CA ALA A 33 -12.82 12.61 -5.83
C ALA A 33 -11.36 12.60 -6.31
N SER A 34 -10.72 13.77 -6.45
CA SER A 34 -9.32 13.85 -6.84
C SER A 34 -8.40 13.21 -5.81
N CYS A 35 -8.61 13.47 -4.51
CA CYS A 35 -7.84 12.83 -3.44
C CYS A 35 -8.01 11.31 -3.46
N PHE A 36 -9.23 10.82 -3.61
CA PHE A 36 -9.50 9.38 -3.66
C PHE A 36 -8.80 8.71 -4.85
N ILE A 37 -8.93 9.28 -6.06
CA ILE A 37 -8.27 8.76 -7.26
C ILE A 37 -6.75 8.76 -7.10
N SER A 38 -6.16 9.85 -6.58
CA SER A 38 -4.72 9.92 -6.34
C SER A 38 -4.24 8.85 -5.35
N LEU A 39 -4.98 8.60 -4.27
CA LEU A 39 -4.64 7.55 -3.31
C LEU A 39 -4.75 6.15 -3.93
N CYS A 40 -5.79 5.89 -4.73
CA CYS A 40 -5.93 4.61 -5.44
C CYS A 40 -4.78 4.37 -6.43
N ILE A 41 -4.36 5.40 -7.18
CA ILE A 41 -3.23 5.28 -8.11
C ILE A 41 -1.93 5.01 -7.36
N LEU A 42 -1.69 5.72 -6.25
CA LEU A 42 -0.48 5.52 -5.44
C LEU A 42 -0.42 4.10 -4.86
N GLU A 43 -1.53 3.61 -4.31
CA GLU A 43 -1.63 2.27 -3.74
C GLU A 43 -1.45 1.18 -4.80
N ALA A 44 -2.11 1.30 -5.95
CA ALA A 44 -1.95 0.37 -7.05
C ALA A 44 -0.51 0.37 -7.59
N GLY A 45 0.11 1.56 -7.70
CA GLY A 45 1.51 1.69 -8.07
C GLY A 45 2.45 0.99 -7.10
N MET A 46 2.24 1.14 -5.79
CA MET A 46 3.03 0.43 -4.77
C MET A 46 2.88 -1.09 -4.87
N ARG A 47 1.66 -1.61 -5.07
CA ARG A 47 1.43 -3.06 -5.20
C ARG A 47 2.11 -3.65 -6.43
N LEU A 48 2.13 -2.92 -7.54
CA LEU A 48 2.75 -3.40 -8.78
C LEU A 48 4.29 -3.35 -8.74
N ILE A 49 4.86 -2.38 -8.02
CA ILE A 49 6.32 -2.18 -7.98
C ILE A 49 6.98 -2.95 -6.82
N LEU A 50 6.29 -3.12 -5.69
CA LEU A 50 6.86 -3.66 -4.44
C LEU A 50 6.09 -4.86 -3.86
N PRO A 51 5.72 -5.89 -4.66
CA PRO A 51 4.98 -7.04 -4.13
C PRO A 51 5.77 -7.84 -3.09
N SER A 52 7.10 -7.85 -3.17
CA SER A 52 8.00 -8.62 -2.29
C SER A 52 8.19 -8.02 -0.90
N LEU A 53 7.60 -6.85 -0.60
CA LEU A 53 7.57 -6.29 0.76
C LEU A 53 6.47 -6.90 1.62
N ASP A 54 5.48 -7.54 1.00
CA ASP A 54 4.48 -8.29 1.75
C ASP A 54 5.13 -9.55 2.33
N SER A 55 5.10 -9.66 3.66
CA SER A 55 5.62 -10.81 4.39
C SER A 55 4.52 -11.52 5.18
N HIS A 56 3.25 -11.19 4.94
CA HIS A 56 2.15 -11.70 5.75
C HIS A 56 2.02 -13.23 5.66
N GLU A 57 2.33 -13.82 4.50
CA GLU A 57 2.29 -15.27 4.32
C GLU A 57 3.38 -16.02 5.11
N MET A 58 4.46 -15.32 5.45
CA MET A 58 5.58 -15.88 6.18
C MET A 58 5.24 -16.16 7.66
N TYR A 59 4.27 -15.45 8.22
CA TYR A 59 3.90 -15.55 9.63
C TYR A 59 2.58 -16.30 9.82
N LEU A 60 2.46 -16.98 10.95
CA LEU A 60 1.22 -17.54 11.46
C LEU A 60 0.88 -16.86 12.79
N PRO A 61 -0.39 -16.50 13.03
CA PRO A 61 -0.80 -15.99 14.32
C PRO A 61 -0.68 -17.09 15.38
N ASP A 62 -0.15 -16.73 16.55
CA ASP A 62 0.02 -17.62 17.70
C ASP A 62 -0.56 -16.95 18.96
N PRO A 63 -1.41 -17.63 19.75
CA PRO A 63 -2.07 -17.01 20.90
C PRO A 63 -1.12 -16.68 22.06
N GLU A 64 0.03 -17.33 22.16
CA GLU A 64 1.01 -17.11 23.24
C GLU A 64 2.14 -16.17 22.80
N LEU A 65 2.62 -16.32 21.55
CA LEU A 65 3.77 -15.61 21.00
C LEU A 65 3.38 -14.44 20.08
N GLY A 66 2.09 -14.29 19.79
CA GLY A 66 1.56 -13.29 18.85
C GLY A 66 1.70 -13.74 17.40
N ASN A 67 2.93 -13.94 16.92
CA ASN A 67 3.22 -14.48 15.59
C ASN A 67 4.43 -15.40 15.63
N VAL A 68 4.38 -16.48 14.85
CA VAL A 68 5.50 -17.40 14.62
C VAL A 68 5.79 -17.52 13.13
N LEU A 69 7.00 -17.94 12.79
CA LEU A 69 7.35 -18.23 11.39
C LEU A 69 6.60 -19.47 10.93
N ARG A 70 6.00 -19.41 9.74
CA ARG A 70 5.33 -20.54 9.10
C ARG A 70 6.37 -21.62 8.78
N PRO A 71 6.31 -22.81 9.38
CA PRO A 71 7.26 -23.88 9.06
C PRO A 71 7.15 -24.30 7.59
N GLY A 72 8.30 -24.52 6.95
CA GLY A 72 8.37 -24.88 5.53
C GLY A 72 8.02 -23.74 4.57
N PHE A 73 7.96 -22.49 5.02
CA PHE A 73 7.76 -21.35 4.13
C PHE A 73 8.96 -21.20 3.20
N GLU A 74 8.69 -21.09 1.89
CA GLU A 74 9.64 -20.72 0.85
C GLU A 74 9.02 -19.61 0.02
N GLY A 75 9.70 -18.47 -0.08
CA GLY A 75 9.18 -17.35 -0.85
C GLY A 75 9.99 -16.07 -0.70
N GLN A 76 9.42 -15.00 -1.22
CA GLN A 76 9.97 -13.66 -1.08
C GLN A 76 9.38 -12.99 0.17
N ALA A 77 10.24 -12.44 1.01
CA ALA A 77 9.83 -11.62 2.14
C ALA A 77 10.83 -10.48 2.32
N GLN A 78 10.32 -9.25 2.48
CA GLN A 78 11.13 -8.05 2.64
C GLN A 78 12.18 -7.86 1.53
N GLY A 79 11.80 -8.18 0.29
CA GLY A 79 12.64 -7.99 -0.89
C GLY A 79 13.76 -9.02 -1.08
N VAL A 80 13.80 -10.09 -0.27
CA VAL A 80 14.77 -11.19 -0.42
C VAL A 80 14.10 -12.55 -0.39
N GLU A 81 14.77 -13.54 -0.96
CA GLU A 81 14.38 -14.93 -0.84
C GLU A 81 14.64 -15.44 0.58
N VAL A 82 13.63 -16.06 1.16
CA VAL A 82 13.63 -16.56 2.53
C VAL A 82 13.09 -17.98 2.55
N SER A 83 13.77 -18.85 3.28
CA SER A 83 13.30 -20.20 3.60
C SER A 83 13.27 -20.41 5.11
N ILE A 84 12.19 -21.01 5.59
CA ILE A 84 11.99 -21.39 6.99
C ILE A 84 11.87 -22.91 7.05
N ASN A 85 12.69 -23.54 7.88
CA ASN A 85 12.74 -24.99 7.95
C ASN A 85 11.49 -25.61 8.63
N SER A 86 11.46 -26.93 8.72
CA SER A 86 10.33 -27.67 9.31
C SER A 86 10.08 -27.36 10.80
N HIS A 87 11.06 -26.73 11.46
CA HIS A 87 11.02 -26.36 12.87
C HIS A 87 10.67 -24.88 13.09
N GLY A 88 10.34 -24.12 12.04
CA GLY A 88 10.03 -22.70 12.17
C GLY A 88 11.27 -21.83 12.43
N LEU A 89 12.46 -22.32 12.06
CA LEU A 89 13.71 -21.60 12.23
C LEU A 89 14.21 -21.07 10.89
N ARG A 90 14.84 -19.89 10.93
CA ARG A 90 15.58 -19.35 9.79
C ARG A 90 16.98 -19.95 9.72
N SER A 91 17.04 -21.23 9.37
CA SER A 91 18.27 -21.98 9.20
C SER A 91 18.05 -23.12 8.20
N PRO A 92 19.11 -23.80 7.75
CA PRO A 92 18.95 -25.10 7.11
C PRO A 92 18.17 -26.08 7.99
N GLU A 93 17.66 -27.15 7.37
CA GLU A 93 17.03 -28.24 8.10
C GLU A 93 18.05 -28.90 9.05
N VAL A 94 17.63 -29.15 10.29
CA VAL A 94 18.50 -29.72 11.32
C VAL A 94 17.79 -30.88 12.01
N SER A 95 18.51 -31.99 12.24
CA SER A 95 17.94 -33.08 13.05
C SER A 95 17.67 -32.61 14.47
N LEU A 96 16.53 -33.00 15.05
CA LEU A 96 16.26 -32.77 16.47
C LEU A 96 17.11 -33.69 17.37
N GLU A 97 17.49 -34.86 16.90
CA GLU A 97 18.41 -35.74 17.62
C GLU A 97 19.77 -35.06 17.71
N LYS A 98 20.28 -34.89 18.93
CA LYS A 98 21.56 -34.23 19.20
C LYS A 98 22.66 -35.27 19.36
N PRO A 99 23.55 -35.46 18.38
CA PRO A 99 24.63 -36.44 18.49
C PRO A 99 25.58 -36.11 19.64
N GLU A 100 26.25 -37.12 20.17
CA GLU A 100 27.26 -36.94 21.22
C GLU A 100 28.39 -36.02 20.72
N GLY A 101 28.90 -35.18 21.63
CA GLY A 101 29.92 -34.17 21.30
C GLY A 101 29.42 -32.97 20.47
N THR A 102 28.14 -32.90 20.10
CA THR A 102 27.59 -31.77 19.35
C THR A 102 27.19 -30.61 20.26
N PHE A 103 27.61 -29.40 19.92
CA PHE A 103 27.08 -28.16 20.50
C PHE A 103 26.03 -27.55 19.58
N ARG A 104 24.92 -27.08 20.15
CA ARG A 104 23.89 -26.33 19.43
C ARG A 104 23.81 -24.94 20.01
N ILE A 105 23.82 -23.95 19.14
CA ILE A 105 23.72 -22.55 19.50
C ILE A 105 22.42 -22.04 18.91
N LEU A 106 21.56 -21.50 19.77
CA LEU A 106 20.37 -20.76 19.36
C LEU A 106 20.64 -19.29 19.63
N VAL A 107 20.45 -18.45 18.61
CA VAL A 107 20.60 -17.00 18.73
C VAL A 107 19.20 -16.39 18.77
N LEU A 108 18.89 -15.71 19.85
CA LEU A 108 17.61 -15.04 20.06
C LEU A 108 17.82 -13.53 20.04
N GLY A 109 16.93 -12.82 19.36
CA GLY A 109 17.01 -11.37 19.24
C GLY A 109 15.86 -10.83 18.39
N ASP A 110 16.14 -9.77 17.65
CA ASP A 110 15.17 -9.05 16.84
C ASP A 110 15.46 -9.20 15.33
N SER A 111 15.02 -8.22 14.53
CA SER A 111 15.22 -8.18 13.08
C SER A 111 16.69 -8.19 12.67
N TRP A 112 17.62 -7.72 13.51
CA TRP A 112 19.06 -7.79 13.24
C TRP A 112 19.58 -9.21 13.38
N THR A 113 19.23 -9.89 14.46
CA THR A 113 19.57 -11.31 14.65
C THR A 113 18.95 -12.18 13.56
N TYR A 114 17.74 -11.84 13.13
CA TYR A 114 17.03 -12.53 12.04
C TYR A 114 17.68 -12.33 10.66
N GLY A 115 18.52 -11.30 10.47
CA GLY A 115 19.08 -10.96 9.16
C GLY A 115 18.00 -10.46 8.19
N VAL A 116 17.19 -9.50 8.63
CA VAL A 116 16.12 -8.94 7.79
C VAL A 116 16.71 -8.33 6.51
N CYS A 117 16.02 -8.51 5.37
CA CYS A 117 16.49 -8.07 4.04
C CYS A 117 17.84 -8.67 3.59
N ILE A 118 18.34 -9.72 4.26
CA ILE A 118 19.52 -10.47 3.85
C ILE A 118 19.08 -11.85 3.32
N PRO A 119 19.54 -12.29 2.14
CA PRO A 119 19.28 -13.63 1.63
C PRO A 119 19.83 -14.74 2.53
N GLN A 120 19.20 -15.92 2.53
CA GLN A 120 19.54 -17.03 3.43
C GLN A 120 20.99 -17.51 3.35
N ASP A 121 21.64 -17.40 2.19
CA ASP A 121 23.03 -17.79 1.97
C ASP A 121 24.04 -16.76 2.53
N GLN A 122 23.56 -15.61 2.97
CA GLN A 122 24.35 -14.52 3.54
C GLN A 122 24.04 -14.22 5.02
N THR A 123 23.20 -15.05 5.66
CA THR A 123 22.93 -15.04 7.10
C THR A 123 23.78 -16.08 7.83
#